data_AF-A0A354MQC6-F1
#
_entry.id   AF-A0A354MQC6-F1
#
_cell.length_a   1.000
_cell.length_b   1.000
_cell.length_c   1.000
_cell.angle_alpha   90.00
_cell.angle_beta   90.00
_cell.angle_gamma   90.00
#
_symmetry.space_group_name_H-M   'P 1'
#
loop_
_entity.id
_entity.type
_entity.pdbx_description
1 polymer ?
#
loop_
_entity_poly.entity_id
_entity_poly.type
_entity_poly.pdbx_seq_one_letter_code
_entity_poly.pdbx_strand_id
1 'polypeptide(L)'
;MLISIIISLIAIVFTGYALFQALINDRLLITLLSVDSNKNANLAKTNEYFAEVMTIQITCLIVDFAVAVFSSITPNDWCLFSNKAINEILAFGALLFFFYINIESIWEMRSFIYNVCQLYNLHAYSRVLEIKKNNSHQNEKHEP
;
A
#
# COMPACT_ATOMS: atom_id res chain seq x y z
N MET A 1 -9.18 -1.39 19.76
CA MET A 1 -8.72 -2.67 19.16
C MET A 1 -8.55 -2.54 17.65
N LEU A 2 -9.59 -2.18 16.89
CA LEU A 2 -9.50 -1.96 15.43
C LEU A 2 -8.49 -0.88 15.02
N ILE A 3 -8.52 0.30 15.67
CA ILE A 3 -7.54 1.37 15.45
C ILE A 3 -6.09 0.88 15.58
N SER A 4 -5.80 0.02 16.57
CA SER A 4 -4.46 -0.53 16.77
C SER A 4 -4.02 -1.45 15.63
N ILE A 5 -4.97 -2.18 15.04
CA ILE A 5 -4.72 -3.01 13.84
C ILE A 5 -4.40 -2.11 12.65
N ILE A 6 -5.22 -1.08 12.38
CA ILE A 6 -4.97 -0.13 11.28
C ILE A 6 -3.63 0.58 11.43
N ILE A 7 -3.29 1.05 12.64
CA ILE A 7 -1.98 1.66 12.91
C ILE A 7 -0.85 0.70 12.58
N SER A 8 -1.01 -0.59 12.92
CA SER A 8 -0.03 -1.62 12.59
C SER A 8 0.08 -1.83 11.07
N LEU A 9 -1.05 -1.83 10.35
CA LEU A 9 -1.06 -1.92 8.88
C LEU A 9 -0.37 -0.70 8.25
N ILE A 10 -0.63 0.51 8.73
CA ILE A 10 0.06 1.74 8.29
C ILE A 10 1.56 1.61 8.47
N ALA A 11 2.03 1.11 9.62
CA ALA A 11 3.46 0.91 9.86
C ALA A 11 4.09 -0.06 8.85
N ILE A 12 3.36 -1.14 8.48
CA ILE A 12 3.79 -2.08 7.43
C ILE A 12 3.86 -1.38 6.07
N VAL A 13 2.82 -0.62 5.69
CA VAL A 13 2.79 0.11 4.41
C VAL A 13 3.93 1.13 4.33
N PHE A 14 4.14 1.90 5.39
CA PHE A 14 5.19 2.90 5.46
C PHE A 14 6.59 2.28 5.35
N THR A 15 6.79 1.13 6.02
CA THR A 15 8.05 0.38 5.93
C THR A 15 8.27 -0.15 4.52
N GLY A 16 7.26 -0.74 3.88
CA GLY A 16 7.40 -1.21 2.49
C GLY A 16 7.59 -0.07 1.48
N TYR A 17 7.01 1.10 1.73
CA TYR A 17 7.27 2.29 0.91
C TYR A 17 8.70 2.82 1.10
N ALA A 18 9.22 2.84 2.33
CA ALA A 18 10.61 3.17 2.58
C ALA A 18 11.58 2.18 1.90
N LEU A 19 11.26 0.88 1.91
CA LEU A 19 11.99 -0.13 1.15
C LEU A 19 11.93 0.13 -0.36
N PHE A 20 10.77 0.52 -0.89
CA PHE A 20 10.63 0.89 -2.30
C PHE A 20 11.54 2.07 -2.65
N GLN A 21 11.52 3.13 -1.85
CA GLN A 21 12.39 4.30 -2.04
C GLN A 21 13.88 3.93 -1.94
N ALA A 22 14.26 3.03 -1.04
CA ALA A 22 15.65 2.58 -0.89
C ALA A 22 16.14 1.67 -2.03
N LEU A 23 15.23 0.89 -2.65
CA LEU A 23 15.54 -0.02 -3.75
C LEU A 23 15.56 0.68 -5.11
N ILE A 24 14.89 1.82 -5.27
CA ILE A 24 15.01 2.65 -6.46
C ILE A 24 16.38 3.34 -6.46
N ASN A 25 17.30 2.77 -7.23
CA ASN A 25 18.56 3.39 -7.63
C ASN A 25 18.42 3.96 -9.06
N ASP A 26 19.16 5.01 -9.39
CA ASP A 26 19.35 5.56 -10.74
C ASP A 26 19.48 4.45 -11.81
N ARG A 27 20.16 3.35 -11.50
CA ARG A 27 20.30 2.20 -12.43
C ARG A 27 19.06 1.31 -12.53
N LEU A 28 18.28 1.13 -11.47
CA LEU A 28 16.98 0.44 -11.55
C LEU A 28 16.02 1.26 -12.43
N LEU A 29 16.04 2.59 -12.24
CA LEU A 29 15.33 3.56 -13.06
C LEU A 29 15.73 3.39 -14.52
N ILE A 30 17.04 3.43 -14.83
CA ILE A 30 17.57 3.26 -16.18
C ILE A 30 17.26 1.88 -16.77
N THR A 31 17.40 0.79 -15.99
CA THR A 31 17.12 -0.57 -16.45
C THR A 31 15.65 -0.71 -16.84
N LEU A 32 14.74 -0.10 -16.09
CA LEU A 32 13.30 -0.15 -16.38
C LEU A 32 12.88 0.82 -17.49
N LEU A 33 13.60 1.94 -17.65
CA LEU A 33 13.50 2.86 -18.79
C LEU A 33 14.02 2.26 -20.10
N SER A 34 15.07 1.45 -20.03
CA SER A 34 15.79 0.93 -21.20
C SER A 34 15.20 -0.36 -21.78
N VAL A 35 14.41 -1.11 -21.00
CA VAL A 35 13.93 -2.45 -21.38
C VAL A 35 12.59 -2.43 -22.13
N ASP A 36 11.82 -1.35 -22.15
CA ASP A 36 10.61 -1.24 -23.00
C ASP A 36 10.05 0.18 -23.01
N SER A 37 9.66 0.69 -24.18
CA SER A 37 8.96 1.98 -24.36
C SER A 37 7.58 2.04 -23.67
N ASN A 38 7.12 0.94 -23.06
CA ASN A 38 5.86 0.83 -22.31
C ASN A 38 6.06 0.61 -20.79
N LYS A 39 7.28 0.31 -20.30
CA LYS A 39 7.55 -0.04 -18.89
C LYS A 39 7.91 1.11 -17.95
N ASN A 40 8.15 2.32 -18.47
CA ASN A 40 8.17 3.55 -17.66
C ASN A 40 6.90 3.69 -16.81
N ALA A 41 5.79 3.17 -17.33
CA ALA A 41 4.53 3.11 -16.62
C ALA A 41 4.60 2.21 -15.37
N ASN A 42 5.41 1.14 -15.32
CA ASN A 42 5.36 0.18 -14.21
C ASN A 42 5.92 0.74 -12.90
N LEU A 43 7.06 1.44 -12.90
CA LEU A 43 7.57 2.05 -11.65
C LEU A 43 6.70 3.20 -11.17
N ALA A 44 6.27 4.06 -12.09
CA ALA A 44 5.36 5.15 -11.76
C ALA A 44 4.04 4.60 -11.21
N LYS A 45 3.50 3.54 -11.83
CA LYS A 45 2.31 2.82 -11.37
C LYS A 45 2.51 2.11 -10.03
N THR A 46 3.68 1.52 -9.79
CA THR A 46 4.02 0.94 -8.48
C THR A 46 4.11 2.03 -7.40
N ASN A 47 4.70 3.20 -7.70
CA ASN A 47 4.73 4.34 -6.78
C ASN A 47 3.32 4.90 -6.52
N GLU A 48 2.53 5.08 -7.57
CA GLU A 48 1.14 5.53 -7.50
C GLU A 48 0.30 4.56 -6.69
N TYR A 49 0.44 3.25 -6.92
CA TYR A 49 -0.19 2.20 -6.14
C TYR A 49 0.22 2.26 -4.66
N PHE A 50 1.50 2.45 -4.36
CA PHE A 50 1.94 2.61 -2.96
C PHE A 50 1.30 3.84 -2.30
N ALA A 51 1.20 4.96 -3.02
CA ALA A 51 0.53 6.16 -2.53
C ALA A 51 -0.98 5.94 -2.35
N GLU A 52 -1.63 5.21 -3.25
CA GLU A 52 -3.04 4.82 -3.17
C GLU A 52 -3.31 3.97 -1.92
N VAL A 53 -2.53 2.91 -1.71
CA VAL A 53 -2.66 2.06 -0.51
C VAL A 53 -2.40 2.87 0.77
N MET A 54 -1.40 3.74 0.80
CA MET A 54 -1.16 4.63 1.95
C MET A 54 -2.37 5.54 2.21
N THR A 55 -2.96 6.10 1.16
CA THR A 55 -4.12 7.01 1.26
C THR A 55 -5.36 6.27 1.77
N ILE A 56 -5.61 5.05 1.30
CA ILE A 56 -6.71 4.20 1.79
C ILE A 56 -6.52 3.91 3.28
N GLN A 57 -5.30 3.53 3.71
CA GLN A 57 -5.02 3.22 5.12
C GLN A 57 -5.21 4.44 6.04
N ILE A 58 -4.73 5.63 5.62
CA ILE A 58 -4.96 6.87 6.37
C ILE A 58 -6.44 7.23 6.43
N THR A 59 -7.17 7.06 5.32
CA THR A 59 -8.61 7.32 5.26
C THR A 59 -9.37 6.40 6.22
N CYS A 60 -9.03 5.10 6.24
CA CYS A 60 -9.62 4.15 7.20
C CYS A 60 -9.34 4.57 8.64
N LEU A 61 -8.12 5.00 8.95
CA LEU A 61 -7.76 5.49 10.29
C LEU A 61 -8.62 6.70 10.71
N ILE A 62 -8.84 7.66 9.80
CA ILE A 62 -9.65 8.84 10.07
C ILE A 62 -11.11 8.44 10.34
N VAL A 63 -11.67 7.52 9.55
CA VAL A 63 -13.04 7.02 9.74
C VAL A 63 -13.17 6.28 11.07
N ASP A 64 -12.25 5.36 11.38
CA ASP A 64 -12.23 4.62 12.64
C ASP A 64 -12.11 5.55 13.86
N PHE A 65 -11.26 6.57 13.76
CA PHE A 65 -11.12 7.58 14.80
C PHE A 65 -12.40 8.40 14.97
N ALA A 66 -13.02 8.84 13.87
CA ALA A 66 -14.29 9.57 13.93
C ALA A 66 -15.38 8.74 14.60
N VAL A 67 -15.54 7.47 14.22
CA VAL A 67 -16.50 6.55 14.84
C VAL A 67 -16.22 6.40 16.34
N ALA A 68 -14.96 6.22 16.75
CA ALA A 68 -14.60 6.10 18.16
C ALA A 68 -14.93 7.37 18.96
N VAL A 69 -14.71 8.56 18.39
CA VAL A 69 -15.06 9.84 19.01
C VAL A 69 -16.59 9.98 19.14
N PHE A 70 -17.33 9.71 18.07
CA PHE A 70 -18.80 9.78 18.10
C PHE A 70 -19.40 8.79 19.11
N SER A 71 -18.90 7.56 19.17
CA SER A 71 -19.34 6.56 20.16
C SER A 71 -19.01 6.96 21.60
N SER A 72 -17.96 7.76 21.83
CA SER A 72 -17.59 8.21 23.18
C SER A 72 -18.47 9.36 23.68
N ILE A 73 -19.02 10.17 22.78
CA ILE A 73 -19.83 11.35 23.11
C ILE A 73 -21.32 10.98 23.20
N THR A 74 -21.75 9.93 22.49
CA THR A 74 -23.16 9.60 22.32
C THR A 74 -23.68 8.74 23.48
N PRO A 75 -24.78 9.13 24.15
CA PRO A 75 -25.43 8.29 25.16
C PRO A 75 -25.98 6.98 24.58
N ASN A 76 -26.00 5.89 25.36
CA ASN A 76 -26.47 4.58 24.90
C ASN A 76 -27.91 4.56 24.37
N ASP A 77 -28.77 5.46 24.87
CA ASP A 77 -30.18 5.54 24.49
C ASP A 77 -30.45 6.53 23.34
N TRP A 78 -29.40 7.01 22.68
CA TRP A 78 -29.54 8.01 21.62
C TRP A 78 -30.21 7.42 20.37
N CYS A 79 -31.26 8.10 19.90
CA CYS A 79 -32.02 7.74 18.71
C CYS A 79 -32.06 8.94 17.76
N LEU A 80 -31.67 8.74 16.50
CA LEU A 80 -31.67 9.79 15.48
C LEU A 80 -33.09 10.17 15.04
N PHE A 81 -33.98 9.17 14.91
CA PHE A 81 -35.39 9.32 14.57
C PHE A 81 -36.30 8.84 15.70
N SER A 82 -37.55 9.31 15.75
CA SER A 82 -38.54 8.80 16.72
C SER A 82 -38.96 7.35 16.45
N ASN A 83 -38.80 6.86 15.21
CA ASN A 83 -39.12 5.48 14.85
C ASN A 83 -37.91 4.56 15.10
N LYS A 84 -38.03 3.65 16.06
CA LYS A 84 -36.98 2.70 16.43
C LYS A 84 -36.55 1.79 15.28
N ALA A 85 -37.50 1.29 14.47
CA ALA A 85 -37.19 0.37 13.37
C ALA A 85 -36.30 1.03 12.31
N ILE A 86 -36.51 2.32 12.02
CA ILE A 86 -35.70 3.06 11.05
C ILE A 86 -34.28 3.28 11.57
N ASN A 87 -34.13 3.61 12.86
CA ASN A 87 -32.81 3.75 13.48
C ASN A 87 -32.03 2.44 13.46
N GLU A 88 -32.68 1.32 13.78
CA GLU A 88 -32.03 -0.01 13.80
C GLU A 88 -31.53 -0.40 12.41
N ILE A 89 -32.35 -0.21 11.36
CA ILE A 89 -31.94 -0.48 9.98
C ILE A 89 -30.78 0.42 9.56
N LEU A 90 -30.84 1.72 9.90
CA LEU A 90 -29.77 2.66 9.57
C LEU A 90 -28.47 2.31 10.29
N ALA A 91 -28.53 1.97 11.58
CA ALA A 91 -27.38 1.57 12.38
C ALA A 91 -26.76 0.27 11.84
N PHE A 92 -27.59 -0.71 11.45
CA PHE A 92 -27.13 -1.93 10.82
C PHE A 92 -26.42 -1.66 9.48
N GLY A 93 -26.98 -0.80 8.64
CA GLY A 93 -26.36 -0.38 7.39
C GLY A 93 -25.01 0.32 7.60
N ALA A 94 -24.95 1.25 8.55
CA ALA A 94 -23.71 1.94 8.91
C ALA A 94 -22.65 0.98 9.45
N LEU A 95 -23.04 0.01 10.27
CA LEU A 95 -22.15 -1.02 10.80
C LEU A 95 -21.56 -1.89 9.68
N LEU A 96 -22.39 -2.32 8.72
CA LEU A 96 -21.92 -3.09 7.57
C LEU A 96 -20.93 -2.30 6.71
N PHE A 97 -21.23 -1.03 6.44
CA PHE A 97 -20.35 -0.15 5.69
C PHE A 97 -19.00 0.05 6.40
N PHE A 98 -19.03 0.24 7.72
CA PHE A 98 -17.83 0.36 8.54
C PHE A 98 -16.94 -0.89 8.47
N PHE A 99 -17.54 -2.08 8.59
CA PHE A 99 -16.78 -3.34 8.46
C PHE A 99 -16.28 -3.59 7.04
N TYR A 100 -17.06 -3.20 6.02
CA TYR A 100 -16.66 -3.35 4.62
C TYR A 100 -15.35 -2.61 4.33
N ILE A 101 -15.27 -1.33 4.71
CA ILE A 101 -14.05 -0.51 4.53
C ILE A 101 -12.84 -1.14 5.24
N ASN A 102 -13.05 -1.62 6.47
CA ASN A 102 -11.99 -2.24 7.25
C ASN A 102 -11.48 -3.56 6.63
N ILE A 103 -12.37 -4.39 6.09
CA ILE A 103 -12.00 -5.63 5.40
C ILE A 103 -11.28 -5.33 4.09
N GLU A 104 -11.76 -4.35 3.32
CA GLU A 104 -11.12 -3.90 2.08
C GLU A 104 -9.69 -3.44 2.33
N SER A 105 -9.47 -2.65 3.40
CA SER A 105 -8.13 -2.24 3.84
C SER A 105 -7.18 -3.42 4.13
N ILE A 106 -7.69 -4.46 4.80
CA ILE A 106 -6.90 -5.68 5.08
C ILE A 106 -6.62 -6.45 3.78
N TRP A 107 -7.59 -6.49 2.87
CA TRP A 107 -7.44 -7.15 1.58
C TRP A 107 -6.34 -6.50 0.75
N GLU A 108 -6.30 -5.17 0.72
CA GLU A 108 -5.30 -4.39 -0.01
C GLU A 108 -3.87 -4.68 0.45
N MET A 109 -3.69 -5.03 1.73
CA MET A 109 -2.37 -5.42 2.27
C MET A 109 -1.78 -6.65 1.57
N ARG A 110 -2.61 -7.60 1.10
CA ARG A 110 -2.10 -8.75 0.34
C ARG A 110 -1.45 -8.30 -0.95
N SER A 111 -2.14 -7.48 -1.72
CA SER A 111 -1.65 -6.90 -2.98
C SER A 111 -0.40 -6.06 -2.77
N PHE A 112 -0.36 -5.28 -1.68
CA PHE A 112 0.82 -4.52 -1.27
C PHE A 112 2.06 -5.40 -1.04
N ILE A 113 1.94 -6.47 -0.26
CA ILE A 113 3.07 -7.38 0.03
C ILE A 113 3.59 -8.01 -1.26
N TYR A 114 2.70 -8.43 -2.16
CA TYR A 114 3.11 -8.96 -3.47
C TYR A 114 3.90 -7.94 -4.29
N ASN A 115 3.47 -6.68 -4.29
CA ASN A 115 4.15 -5.61 -5.01
C ASN A 115 5.57 -5.34 -4.46
N VAL A 116 5.73 -5.31 -3.13
CA VAL A 116 7.05 -5.17 -2.48
C VAL A 116 7.98 -6.33 -2.85
N CYS A 117 7.50 -7.57 -2.82
CA CYS A 117 8.29 -8.74 -3.20
C CYS A 117 8.72 -8.71 -4.67
N GLN A 118 7.85 -8.28 -5.57
CA GLN A 118 8.18 -8.14 -7.01
C GLN A 118 9.28 -7.10 -7.22
N LEU A 119 9.17 -5.94 -6.56
CA LEU A 119 10.18 -4.90 -6.64
C LEU A 119 11.55 -5.40 -6.17
N TYR A 120 11.59 -6.13 -5.05
CA TYR A 120 12.84 -6.68 -4.53
C TYR A 120 13.50 -7.63 -5.54
N ASN A 121 12.72 -8.54 -6.14
CA ASN A 121 13.21 -9.48 -7.16
C ASN A 121 13.73 -8.75 -8.40
N LEU A 122 13.03 -7.69 -8.83
CA LEU A 122 13.42 -6.86 -9.96
C LEU A 122 14.75 -6.15 -9.71
N HIS A 123 14.92 -5.60 -8.49
CA HIS A 123 16.17 -4.99 -8.08
C HIS A 123 17.32 -6.01 -8.04
N ALA A 124 17.11 -7.19 -7.46
CA ALA A 124 18.11 -8.26 -7.46
C ALA A 124 18.51 -8.67 -8.89
N TYR A 125 17.53 -8.84 -9.78
CA TYR A 125 17.77 -9.20 -11.18
C TYR A 125 18.58 -8.12 -11.93
N SER A 126 18.23 -6.84 -11.74
CA SER A 126 18.97 -5.74 -12.35
C SER A 126 20.44 -5.71 -11.92
N ARG A 127 20.73 -6.01 -10.64
CA ARG A 127 22.09 -6.08 -10.10
C ARG A 127 22.89 -7.28 -10.63
N VAL A 128 22.25 -8.42 -10.82
CA VAL A 128 22.89 -9.59 -11.44
C VAL A 128 23.24 -9.32 -12.90
N LEU A 129 22.34 -8.69 -13.66
CA LEU A 129 22.61 -8.26 -15.05
C LEU A 129 23.80 -7.29 -15.13
N GLU A 130 23.89 -6.36 -14.18
CA GLU A 130 25.02 -5.43 -14.10
C GLU A 130 26.35 -6.15 -13.88
N ILE A 131 26.42 -7.07 -12.91
CA ILE A 131 27.63 -7.85 -12.64
C ILE A 131 28.04 -8.62 -13.90
N LYS A 132 27.08 -9.24 -14.60
CA LYS A 132 27.34 -9.96 -15.84
C LYS A 132 27.89 -9.03 -16.93
N LYS A 133 27.28 -7.86 -17.14
CA LYS A 133 27.72 -6.88 -18.15
C LYS A 133 29.11 -6.33 -17.86
N ASN A 134 29.42 -6.02 -16.60
CA ASN A 134 30.74 -5.53 -16.20
C ASN A 134 31.83 -6.59 -16.40
N ASN A 135 31.54 -7.87 -16.12
CA ASN A 135 32.47 -8.98 -16.39
C ASN A 135 32.70 -9.18 -17.91
N SER A 136 31.68 -9.00 -18.74
CA SER A 136 31.82 -9.09 -20.21
C SER A 136 32.76 -8.01 -20.77
N HIS A 137 32.62 -6.76 -20.31
CA HIS A 137 33.47 -5.66 -20.76
C HIS A 137 34.91 -5.70 -20.21
N GLN A 138 35.16 -6.44 -19.13
CA GLN A 138 36.53 -6.70 -18.65
C GLN A 138 37.25 -7.77 -19.47
N ASN A 139 36.54 -8.78 -19.99
CA ASN A 139 37.13 -9.78 -20.88
C ASN A 139 37.51 -9.21 -22.26
N GLU A 140 36.74 -8.27 -22.81
CA GLU A 140 37.08 -7.59 -24.09
C GLU A 140 38.28 -6.63 -23.97
N LYS A 141 38.61 -6.14 -22.77
CA LYS A 141 39.78 -5.24 -22.56
C LYS A 141 41.10 -5.97 -22.31
N HIS A 142 41.08 -7.30 -22.15
CA HIS A 142 42.27 -8.13 -21.94
C HIS A 142 42.75 -8.86 -23.22
N GLU A 143 42.11 -8.64 -24.37
CA GLU A 143 42.68 -8.95 -25.70
C GLU A 143 43.16 -7.65 -26.35
N PRO A 144 44.45 -7.33 -26.18
CA PRO A 144 45.35 -7.33 -27.33
C PRO A 144 46.67 -8.06 -27.11
#